data_AF-A0A0B1NZ52-F1
#
_entry.id   AF-A0A0B1NZ52-F1
#
_cell.length_a   1.000
_cell.length_b   1.000
_cell.length_c   1.000
_cell.angle_alpha   90.00
_cell.angle_beta   90.00
_cell.angle_gamma   90.00
#
_symmetry.space_group_name_H-M   'P 1'
#
loop_
_entity.id
_entity.type
_entity.pdbx_description
1 polymer ?
#
loop_
_entity_poly.entity_id
_entity_poly.type
_entity_poly.pdbx_seq_one_letter_code
_entity_poly.pdbx_strand_id
1 'polypeptide(L)'
;MQLQLVLIVITIVFVSITSSTDFWNEQTVFTEPAYYDCGSWIFYEENILEMLSSLGENIDQLGHPFIEPLYNLRPDYRKISIPQELCKGNHLPGLRQECHFSVIIDQMAQIVDIVSQMNNGFFIKCKRVDQLVPQPQPYNLNECNFECGHKIISHRVVHLSLTRAISDDAPIDLRGTQYHGNLYAPEIDYWIYPIPEKNQKKTAAIVPEYTYYTVLSPYGEIKDVIAKLMHKGFMKCDCKTKAPLVVSLDKKKGNYMCGTKLLTLKFMKRTALHAKRYKQRSKRWNDFPKPYNGPGSRPGQSYFPILAKGNFYIGSVGRKFKYFIVINSNFEIEFAVMKTPEGYKLCD
;
A
#
# COMPACT_ATOMS: atom_id res chain seq x y z
N MET A 1 -30.87 -23.85 -75.19
CA MET A 1 -29.41 -23.87 -75.42
C MET A 1 -28.79 -22.66 -74.72
N GLN A 2 -28.69 -22.70 -73.39
CA GLN A 2 -28.14 -21.60 -72.57
C GLN A 2 -27.70 -22.19 -71.23
N LEU A 3 -26.54 -22.86 -71.22
CA LEU A 3 -25.90 -23.34 -70.00
C LEU A 3 -24.45 -23.73 -70.30
N GLN A 4 -23.58 -22.75 -70.61
CA GLN A 4 -22.15 -23.05 -70.76
C GLN A 4 -21.18 -21.89 -70.46
N LEU A 5 -21.63 -20.75 -69.92
CA LEU A 5 -20.76 -19.57 -69.75
C LEU A 5 -20.45 -19.15 -68.31
N VAL A 6 -20.99 -19.82 -67.29
CA VAL A 6 -20.81 -19.37 -65.88
C VAL A 6 -19.64 -20.07 -65.16
N LEU A 7 -19.04 -21.12 -65.74
CA LEU A 7 -18.04 -21.94 -65.04
C LEU A 7 -16.57 -21.49 -65.22
N ILE A 8 -16.30 -20.45 -66.00
CA ILE A 8 -14.90 -20.04 -66.31
C ILE A 8 -14.43 -18.84 -65.48
N VAL A 9 -15.32 -18.09 -64.84
CA VAL A 9 -14.91 -16.90 -64.05
C VAL A 9 -14.50 -17.25 -62.60
N ILE A 10 -14.89 -18.42 -62.08
CA ILE A 10 -14.56 -18.80 -60.70
C ILE A 10 -13.16 -19.43 -60.56
N THR A 11 -12.54 -19.86 -61.67
CA THR A 11 -11.22 -20.53 -61.62
C THR A 11 -10.01 -19.58 -61.67
N ILE A 12 -10.20 -18.27 -61.94
CA ILE A 12 -9.09 -17.30 -62.06
C ILE A 12 -8.87 -16.45 -60.79
N VAL A 13 -9.71 -16.58 -59.76
CA VAL A 13 -9.47 -15.93 -58.45
C VAL A 13 -8.63 -16.83 -57.51
N PHE A 14 -8.36 -18.08 -57.88
CA PHE A 14 -7.63 -19.04 -57.04
C PHE A 14 -6.13 -19.16 -57.31
N VAL A 15 -5.53 -18.34 -58.19
CA VAL A 15 -4.10 -18.46 -58.57
C VAL A 15 -3.33 -17.16 -58.35
N SER A 16 -3.41 -16.59 -57.13
CA SER A 16 -2.43 -15.59 -56.65
C SER A 16 -2.14 -15.70 -55.15
N ILE A 17 -2.44 -16.84 -54.52
CA ILE A 17 -2.00 -17.15 -53.15
C ILE A 17 -0.97 -18.29 -53.23
N THR A 18 0.11 -18.04 -53.97
CA THR A 18 1.31 -18.87 -53.91
C THR A 18 2.35 -18.16 -53.06
N SER A 19 2.54 -18.72 -51.86
CA SER A 19 3.82 -18.84 -51.18
C SER A 19 4.65 -17.57 -50.99
N SER A 20 4.30 -16.78 -49.96
CA SER A 20 5.31 -16.16 -49.09
C SER A 20 5.20 -16.83 -47.72
N THR A 21 5.65 -18.08 -47.63
CA THR A 21 5.79 -18.84 -46.38
C THR A 21 7.00 -18.40 -45.54
N ASP A 22 7.76 -17.40 -45.98
CA ASP A 22 9.00 -16.97 -45.32
C ASP A 22 8.87 -15.66 -44.50
N PHE A 23 7.65 -15.16 -44.30
CA PHE A 23 7.39 -13.93 -43.53
C PHE A 23 6.69 -14.15 -42.17
N TRP A 24 6.74 -15.37 -41.64
CA TRP A 24 6.41 -15.66 -40.24
C TRP A 24 7.64 -16.16 -39.48
N ASN A 25 8.80 -15.59 -39.80
CA ASN A 25 9.80 -15.39 -38.77
C ASN A 25 9.39 -14.15 -37.96
N GLU A 26 8.16 -14.16 -37.43
CA GLU A 26 7.89 -13.45 -36.18
C GLU A 26 8.84 -14.13 -35.20
N GLN A 27 10.02 -13.53 -35.03
CA GLN A 27 10.70 -13.62 -33.75
C GLN A 27 9.64 -13.23 -32.74
N THR A 28 8.97 -14.23 -32.19
CA THR A 28 8.38 -14.18 -30.87
C THR A 28 9.56 -13.85 -29.98
N VAL A 29 9.86 -12.54 -29.89
CA VAL A 29 10.65 -11.99 -28.82
C VAL A 29 9.93 -12.53 -27.61
N PHE A 30 10.51 -13.57 -27.00
CA PHE A 30 10.02 -14.16 -25.78
C PHE A 30 10.15 -13.06 -24.74
N THR A 31 9.18 -12.15 -24.74
CA THR A 31 9.03 -11.15 -23.70
C THR A 31 8.77 -11.93 -22.45
N GLU A 32 9.72 -11.89 -21.53
CA GLU A 32 9.56 -12.55 -20.25
C GLU A 32 8.23 -12.07 -19.64
N PRO A 33 7.45 -12.99 -19.06
CA PRO A 33 6.16 -12.63 -18.49
C PRO A 33 6.36 -11.59 -17.39
N ALA A 34 5.45 -10.63 -17.32
CA ALA A 34 5.44 -9.65 -16.24
C ALA A 34 5.33 -10.34 -14.89
N TYR A 35 6.01 -9.77 -13.89
CA TYR A 35 5.96 -10.29 -12.53
C TYR A 35 5.96 -9.17 -11.50
N TYR A 36 5.62 -9.51 -10.26
CA TYR A 36 5.62 -8.62 -9.12
C TYR A 36 6.72 -9.02 -8.16
N ASP A 37 7.70 -8.13 -7.98
CA ASP A 37 8.75 -8.23 -6.97
C ASP A 37 8.22 -7.72 -5.62
N CYS A 38 8.05 -8.65 -4.70
CA CYS A 38 7.58 -8.42 -3.34
C CYS A 38 8.70 -8.62 -2.30
N GLY A 39 9.96 -8.44 -2.70
CA GLY A 39 11.13 -8.68 -1.86
C GLY A 39 11.58 -10.15 -1.91
N SER A 40 11.30 -10.93 -0.87
CA SER A 40 11.67 -12.37 -0.86
C SER A 40 10.77 -13.25 -1.71
N TRP A 41 9.74 -12.68 -2.35
CA TRP A 41 8.75 -13.39 -3.18
C TRP A 41 8.63 -12.71 -4.54
N ILE A 42 8.48 -13.54 -5.56
CA ILE A 42 8.18 -13.13 -6.93
C ILE A 42 6.87 -13.78 -7.32
N PHE A 43 5.91 -12.98 -7.79
CA PHE A 43 4.64 -13.49 -8.31
C PHE A 43 4.55 -13.19 -9.80
N TYR A 44 4.58 -14.23 -10.63
CA TYR A 44 4.34 -14.09 -12.07
C TYR A 44 2.87 -13.75 -12.32
N GLU A 45 2.62 -12.78 -13.20
CA GLU A 45 1.28 -12.28 -13.49
C GLU A 45 0.38 -13.39 -14.07
N GLU A 46 0.94 -14.28 -14.88
CA GLU A 46 0.24 -15.46 -15.44
C GLU A 46 -0.35 -16.37 -14.35
N ASN A 47 0.40 -16.65 -13.29
CA ASN A 47 -0.06 -17.50 -12.18
C ASN A 47 -1.17 -16.80 -11.39
N ILE A 48 -1.11 -15.48 -11.27
CA ILE A 48 -2.15 -14.69 -10.62
C ILE A 48 -3.41 -14.66 -11.49
N LEU A 49 -3.28 -14.53 -12.80
CA LEU A 49 -4.40 -14.59 -13.73
C LEU A 49 -5.06 -15.98 -13.74
N GLU A 50 -4.27 -17.05 -13.72
CA GLU A 50 -4.78 -18.42 -13.58
C GLU A 50 -5.54 -18.59 -12.26
N MET A 51 -4.94 -18.12 -11.15
CA MET A 51 -5.59 -18.10 -9.83
C MET A 51 -6.94 -17.38 -9.89
N LEU A 52 -6.99 -16.15 -10.40
CA LEU A 52 -8.23 -15.37 -10.49
C LEU A 52 -9.26 -16.03 -11.41
N SER A 53 -8.80 -16.60 -12.53
CA SER A 53 -9.68 -17.31 -13.48
C SER A 53 -10.29 -18.55 -12.84
N SER A 54 -9.53 -19.28 -12.02
CA SER A 54 -10.02 -20.46 -11.30
C SER A 54 -11.10 -20.13 -10.26
N LEU A 55 -11.13 -18.90 -9.74
CA LEU A 55 -12.19 -18.44 -8.84
C LEU A 55 -13.52 -18.22 -9.57
N GLY A 56 -13.47 -17.83 -10.86
CA GLY A 56 -14.66 -17.58 -11.68
C GLY A 56 -15.66 -16.63 -11.01
N GLU A 57 -16.92 -17.05 -10.95
CA GLU A 57 -18.01 -16.28 -10.32
C GLU A 57 -17.83 -16.09 -8.79
N ASN A 58 -16.98 -16.88 -8.13
CA ASN A 58 -16.73 -16.75 -6.70
C ASN A 58 -15.84 -15.55 -6.35
N ILE A 59 -15.23 -14.89 -7.35
CA ILE A 59 -14.36 -13.73 -7.13
C ILE A 59 -15.07 -12.60 -6.37
N ASP A 60 -16.36 -12.41 -6.63
CA ASP A 60 -17.18 -11.39 -5.97
C ASP A 60 -17.48 -11.74 -4.51
N GLN A 61 -17.55 -13.03 -4.19
CA GLN A 61 -17.82 -13.53 -2.84
C GLN A 61 -16.56 -13.55 -1.97
N LEU A 62 -15.42 -13.93 -2.57
CA LEU A 62 -14.13 -14.06 -1.89
C LEU A 62 -13.38 -12.73 -1.80
N GLY A 63 -13.62 -11.81 -2.74
CA GLY A 63 -13.02 -10.49 -2.76
C GLY A 63 -13.47 -9.64 -1.57
N HIS A 64 -12.56 -9.40 -0.63
CA HIS A 64 -12.85 -8.51 0.48
C HIS A 64 -12.67 -7.06 0.06
N PRO A 65 -13.58 -6.15 0.41
CA PRO A 65 -13.41 -4.76 0.04
C PRO A 65 -12.13 -4.15 0.61
N PHE A 66 -11.39 -3.41 -0.22
CA PHE A 66 -10.06 -2.89 0.13
C PHE A 66 -10.04 -1.36 0.08
N ILE A 67 -10.23 -0.73 1.24
CA ILE A 67 -10.18 0.74 1.39
C ILE A 67 -8.92 1.10 2.15
N GLU A 68 -7.86 1.40 1.42
CA GLU A 68 -6.57 1.78 2.01
C GLU A 68 -6.11 3.16 1.53
N PRO A 69 -5.39 3.92 2.38
CA PRO A 69 -4.86 5.21 1.98
C PRO A 69 -3.80 5.09 0.87
N LEU A 70 -3.25 3.89 0.66
CA LEU A 70 -2.40 3.53 -0.48
C LEU A 70 -3.07 3.78 -1.84
N TYR A 71 -4.40 3.66 -1.90
CA TYR A 71 -5.20 3.85 -3.12
C TYR A 71 -6.18 5.01 -2.99
N ASN A 72 -5.84 6.02 -2.19
CA ASN A 72 -6.70 7.18 -1.94
C ASN A 72 -8.13 6.81 -1.49
N LEU A 73 -8.31 5.66 -0.82
CA LEU A 73 -9.60 5.19 -0.31
C LEU A 73 -10.64 4.94 -1.43
N ARG A 74 -10.19 4.53 -2.62
CA ARG A 74 -11.06 4.04 -3.70
C ARG A 74 -11.93 2.86 -3.21
N PRO A 75 -13.27 2.91 -3.39
CA PRO A 75 -14.18 1.90 -2.86
C PRO A 75 -14.36 0.70 -3.79
N ASP A 76 -13.94 0.83 -5.04
CA ASP A 76 -14.12 -0.16 -6.11
C ASP A 76 -13.04 -1.25 -6.09
N TYR A 77 -12.05 -1.11 -5.19
CA TYR A 77 -11.00 -2.10 -5.05
C TYR A 77 -11.38 -3.19 -4.04
N ARG A 78 -10.97 -4.40 -4.38
CA ARG A 78 -11.12 -5.61 -3.56
C ARG A 78 -9.76 -6.27 -3.42
N LYS A 79 -9.53 -6.89 -2.27
CA LYS A 79 -8.36 -7.71 -2.01
C LYS A 79 -8.76 -9.18 -1.99
N ILE A 80 -7.91 -10.01 -2.58
CA ILE A 80 -8.02 -11.47 -2.54
C ILE A 80 -6.70 -11.99 -1.99
N SER A 81 -6.75 -12.83 -0.96
CA SER A 81 -5.55 -13.44 -0.39
C SER A 81 -4.92 -14.40 -1.39
N ILE A 82 -3.60 -14.33 -1.55
CA ILE A 82 -2.87 -15.28 -2.40
C ILE A 82 -2.74 -16.61 -1.65
N PRO A 83 -3.14 -17.75 -2.24
CA PRO A 83 -2.98 -19.07 -1.65
C PRO A 83 -1.51 -19.41 -1.37
N GLN A 84 -1.26 -20.18 -0.31
CA GLN A 84 0.09 -20.51 0.14
C GLN A 84 0.91 -21.25 -0.93
N GLU A 85 0.25 -22.01 -1.80
CA GLU A 85 0.85 -22.81 -2.88
C GLU A 85 1.54 -21.93 -3.94
N LEU A 86 1.06 -20.70 -4.14
CA LEU A 86 1.66 -19.73 -5.05
C LEU A 86 2.80 -18.93 -4.41
N CYS A 87 2.97 -19.05 -3.09
CA CYS A 87 3.97 -18.28 -2.35
C CYS A 87 5.31 -19.03 -2.33
N LYS A 88 5.90 -19.17 -3.51
CA LYS A 88 7.24 -19.75 -3.71
C LYS A 88 8.29 -18.66 -3.45
N GLY A 89 8.80 -18.58 -2.24
CA GLY A 89 9.93 -17.71 -1.90
C GLY A 89 11.23 -18.50 -1.73
N ASN A 90 12.36 -17.79 -1.79
CA ASN A 90 13.70 -18.34 -1.53
C ASN A 90 13.91 -18.55 -0.02
N HIS A 91 13.05 -19.33 0.61
CA HIS A 91 13.10 -19.55 2.05
C HIS A 91 14.03 -20.70 2.39
N LEU A 92 14.71 -20.56 3.53
CA LEU A 92 15.45 -21.65 4.13
C LEU A 92 14.50 -22.82 4.41
N PRO A 93 14.88 -24.06 4.02
CA PRO A 93 14.08 -25.25 4.29
C PRO A 93 13.71 -25.33 5.79
N GLY A 94 12.42 -25.49 6.10
CA GLY A 94 11.94 -25.78 7.45
C GLY A 94 11.18 -24.65 8.18
N LEU A 95 11.28 -23.40 7.73
CA LEU A 95 10.46 -22.30 8.27
C LEU A 95 9.19 -22.14 7.44
N ARG A 96 8.07 -22.68 7.92
CA ARG A 96 6.75 -22.38 7.34
C ARG A 96 6.43 -20.91 7.60
N GLN A 97 6.63 -20.08 6.59
CA GLN A 97 6.27 -18.67 6.64
C GLN A 97 4.88 -18.49 6.04
N GLU A 98 3.97 -17.89 6.79
CA GLU A 98 2.62 -17.59 6.33
C GLU A 98 2.67 -16.55 5.20
N CYS A 99 1.97 -16.84 4.11
CA CYS A 99 1.84 -15.95 2.99
C CYS A 99 0.81 -14.85 3.28
N HIS A 100 1.29 -13.63 3.58
CA HIS A 100 0.44 -12.46 3.84
C HIS A 100 0.42 -11.50 2.65
N PHE A 101 0.27 -12.05 1.44
CA PHE A 101 0.12 -11.26 0.22
C PHE A 101 -1.32 -11.27 -0.26
N SER A 102 -1.71 -10.19 -0.92
CA SER A 102 -3.04 -10.08 -1.50
C SER A 102 -2.97 -9.43 -2.87
N VAL A 103 -3.75 -9.94 -3.80
CA VAL A 103 -4.00 -9.31 -5.09
C VAL A 103 -5.08 -8.26 -4.90
N ILE A 104 -4.84 -7.06 -5.39
CA ILE A 104 -5.83 -6.00 -5.46
C ILE A 104 -6.42 -6.02 -6.86
N ILE A 105 -7.74 -6.15 -6.95
CA ILE A 105 -8.49 -6.11 -8.19
C ILE A 105 -9.47 -4.94 -8.20
N ASP A 106 -9.82 -4.46 -9.37
CA ASP A 106 -10.85 -3.45 -9.55
C ASP A 106 -12.26 -4.05 -9.70
N GLN A 107 -13.22 -3.20 -10.07
CA GLN A 107 -14.61 -3.60 -10.32
C GLN A 107 -14.79 -4.52 -11.53
N MET A 108 -13.84 -4.53 -12.46
CA MET A 108 -13.81 -5.41 -13.64
C MET A 108 -12.95 -6.67 -13.40
N ALA A 109 -12.53 -6.89 -12.15
CA ALA A 109 -11.62 -7.96 -11.75
C ALA A 109 -10.24 -7.89 -12.41
N GLN A 110 -9.83 -6.73 -12.92
CA GLN A 110 -8.48 -6.52 -13.44
C GLN A 110 -7.50 -6.36 -12.29
N ILE A 111 -6.30 -6.95 -12.45
CA ILE A 111 -5.22 -6.82 -11.47
C ILE A 111 -4.79 -5.35 -11.43
N VAL A 112 -4.95 -4.72 -10.27
CA VAL A 112 -4.45 -3.38 -10.00
C VAL A 112 -3.00 -3.48 -9.53
N ASP A 113 -2.74 -4.33 -8.55
CA ASP A 113 -1.44 -4.45 -7.86
C ASP A 113 -1.41 -5.72 -6.97
N ILE A 114 -0.21 -6.12 -6.54
CA ILE A 114 -0.04 -7.05 -5.42
C ILE A 114 0.46 -6.26 -4.21
N VAL A 115 -0.08 -6.54 -3.02
CA VAL A 115 0.29 -5.87 -1.78
C VAL A 115 0.67 -6.85 -0.68
N SER A 116 1.49 -6.37 0.25
CA SER A 116 1.87 -7.07 1.47
C SER A 116 1.55 -6.22 2.69
N GLN A 117 1.20 -6.87 3.80
CA GLN A 117 0.96 -6.17 5.05
C GLN A 117 2.27 -5.92 5.82
N MET A 118 2.54 -4.66 6.14
CA MET A 118 3.63 -4.20 6.99
C MET A 118 3.34 -4.49 8.47
N ASN A 119 4.38 -4.54 9.30
CA ASN A 119 4.21 -4.83 10.74
C ASN A 119 3.38 -3.79 11.52
N ASN A 120 3.19 -2.58 10.98
CA ASN A 120 2.27 -1.58 11.54
C ASN A 120 0.80 -1.77 11.11
N GLY A 121 0.51 -2.81 10.33
CA GLY A 121 -0.82 -3.18 9.85
C GLY A 121 -1.25 -2.52 8.53
N PHE A 122 -0.47 -1.58 8.00
CA PHE A 122 -0.73 -0.97 6.68
C PHE A 122 -0.17 -1.83 5.55
N PHE A 123 -0.48 -1.46 4.31
CA PHE A 123 -0.04 -2.18 3.11
C PHE A 123 1.04 -1.43 2.34
N ILE A 124 1.90 -2.19 1.69
CA ILE A 124 2.91 -1.73 0.72
C ILE A 124 2.73 -2.50 -0.60
N LYS A 125 2.97 -1.85 -1.74
CA LYS A 125 2.86 -2.46 -3.07
C LYS A 125 4.12 -3.21 -3.43
N CYS A 126 3.95 -4.34 -4.10
CA CYS A 126 5.02 -4.99 -4.82
C CYS A 126 5.36 -4.20 -6.08
N LYS A 127 6.63 -4.25 -6.48
CA LYS A 127 7.09 -3.59 -7.70
C LYS A 127 6.76 -4.48 -8.89
N ARG A 128 5.87 -4.03 -9.77
CA ARG A 128 5.69 -4.71 -11.06
C ARG A 128 6.95 -4.52 -11.91
N VAL A 129 7.42 -5.62 -12.49
CA VAL A 129 8.55 -5.66 -13.41
C VAL A 129 8.04 -6.21 -14.73
N ASP A 130 8.03 -5.35 -15.73
CA ASP A 130 7.72 -5.63 -17.12
C ASP A 130 8.88 -5.11 -17.99
N GLN A 131 9.28 -5.89 -19.00
CA GLN A 131 10.41 -5.53 -19.87
C GLN A 131 10.16 -4.24 -20.67
N LEU A 132 8.89 -3.84 -20.79
CA LEU A 132 8.47 -2.64 -21.50
C LEU A 132 8.65 -1.36 -20.66
N VAL A 133 8.80 -1.46 -19.34
CA VAL A 133 9.07 -0.28 -18.51
C VAL A 133 10.57 -0.04 -18.51
N PRO A 134 11.02 1.14 -18.99
CA PRO A 134 12.44 1.48 -18.97
C PRO A 134 12.99 1.31 -17.56
N GLN A 135 14.15 0.67 -17.42
CA GLN A 135 14.84 0.63 -16.15
C GLN A 135 14.99 2.07 -15.65
N PRO A 136 14.57 2.35 -14.40
CA PRO A 136 14.70 3.70 -13.86
C PRO A 136 16.15 4.12 -13.94
N GLN A 137 16.41 5.30 -14.50
CA GLN A 137 17.75 5.89 -14.50
C GLN A 137 18.29 5.91 -13.06
N PRO A 138 19.60 5.72 -12.85
CA PRO A 138 20.20 5.76 -11.53
C PRO A 138 19.85 7.10 -10.88
N TYR A 139 18.97 7.05 -9.89
CA TYR A 139 18.49 8.25 -9.20
C TYR A 139 19.52 8.67 -8.16
N ASN A 140 19.73 9.98 -8.04
CA ASN A 140 20.44 10.54 -6.90
C ASN A 140 19.59 10.29 -5.64
N LEU A 141 19.94 9.26 -4.86
CA LEU A 141 19.23 8.87 -3.64
C LEU A 141 19.10 10.04 -2.64
N ASN A 142 20.00 11.02 -2.71
CA ASN A 142 19.97 12.21 -1.85
C ASN A 142 18.77 13.15 -2.14
N GLU A 143 18.14 13.01 -3.30
CA GLU A 143 16.98 13.80 -3.72
C GLU A 143 15.65 13.02 -3.62
N CYS A 144 15.72 11.73 -3.30
CA CYS A 144 14.56 10.84 -3.22
C CYS A 144 13.72 11.09 -1.97
N ASN A 145 12.41 11.24 -2.13
CA ASN A 145 11.46 10.90 -1.08
C ASN A 145 11.05 9.43 -1.25
N PHE A 146 10.98 8.68 -0.17
CA PHE A 146 10.69 7.25 -0.22
C PHE A 146 9.22 7.00 0.10
N GLU A 147 8.49 6.39 -0.83
CA GLU A 147 7.10 5.97 -0.66
C GLU A 147 7.07 4.53 -0.16
N CYS A 148 6.78 4.37 1.12
CA CYS A 148 6.66 3.09 1.81
C CYS A 148 5.18 2.83 2.10
N GLY A 149 4.45 2.33 1.09
CA GLY A 149 3.00 2.18 1.17
C GLY A 149 2.31 3.53 1.29
N HIS A 150 1.48 3.73 2.32
CA HIS A 150 0.78 5.01 2.52
C HIS A 150 1.66 6.15 3.04
N LYS A 151 2.91 5.84 3.43
CA LYS A 151 3.82 6.77 4.10
C LYS A 151 4.87 7.28 3.13
N ILE A 152 5.08 8.60 3.16
CA ILE A 152 6.20 9.24 2.47
C ILE A 152 7.25 9.62 3.51
N ILE A 153 8.47 9.16 3.32
CA ILE A 153 9.65 9.45 4.12
C ILE A 153 10.55 10.38 3.31
N SER A 154 10.65 11.63 3.74
CA SER A 154 11.46 12.61 3.02
C SER A 154 12.96 12.31 3.13
N HIS A 155 13.75 12.63 2.10
CA HIS A 155 15.22 12.53 2.15
C HIS A 155 15.82 13.11 3.45
N ARG A 156 15.32 14.27 3.91
CA ARG A 156 15.77 14.91 5.17
C ARG A 156 15.62 14.01 6.39
N VAL A 157 14.56 13.21 6.46
CA VAL A 157 14.34 12.26 7.57
C VAL A 157 15.31 11.09 7.46
N VAL A 158 15.57 10.59 6.25
CA VAL A 158 16.55 9.52 6.00
C VAL A 158 17.96 9.99 6.37
N HIS A 159 18.37 11.19 5.92
CA HIS A 159 19.67 11.78 6.29
C HIS A 159 19.78 12.04 7.79
N LEU A 160 18.74 12.57 8.45
CA LEU A 160 18.77 12.73 9.90
C LEU A 160 18.91 11.38 10.62
N SER A 161 18.28 10.32 10.10
CA SER A 161 18.45 8.96 10.59
C SER A 161 19.88 8.47 10.41
N LEU A 162 20.50 8.76 9.26
CA LEU A 162 21.90 8.45 8.97
C LEU A 162 22.88 9.20 9.90
N THR A 163 22.70 10.51 10.08
CA THR A 163 23.55 11.30 10.98
C THR A 163 23.51 10.73 12.40
N ARG A 164 22.33 10.29 12.86
CA ARG A 164 22.19 9.61 14.15
C ARG A 164 22.83 8.22 14.16
N ALA A 165 22.73 7.49 13.06
CA ALA A 165 23.31 6.16 12.92
C ALA A 165 24.83 6.15 13.05
N ILE A 166 25.49 7.21 12.55
CA ILE A 166 26.95 7.37 12.52
C ILE A 166 27.47 8.07 13.78
N SER A 167 26.62 8.80 14.51
CA SER A 167 27.02 9.52 15.72
C SER A 167 27.45 8.56 16.84
N ASP A 168 28.61 8.81 17.45
CA ASP A 168 29.13 8.00 18.58
C ASP A 168 28.20 8.02 19.80
N ASP A 169 27.45 9.12 19.97
CA ASP A 169 26.45 9.30 21.02
C ASP A 169 25.13 8.54 20.77
N ALA A 170 25.04 7.73 19.71
CA ALA A 170 23.83 6.98 19.42
C ALA A 170 23.53 5.96 20.54
N PRO A 171 22.31 5.97 21.10
CA PRO A 171 21.84 4.92 21.99
C PRO A 171 22.11 3.53 21.40
N ILE A 172 22.50 2.58 22.25
CA ILE A 172 22.84 1.21 21.83
C ILE A 172 21.70 0.56 21.02
N ASP A 173 20.44 0.86 21.36
CA ASP A 173 19.25 0.35 20.66
C ASP A 173 18.99 0.97 19.28
N LEU A 174 19.73 2.03 18.94
CA LEU A 174 19.73 2.68 17.63
C LEU A 174 20.99 2.37 16.82
N ARG A 175 21.92 1.57 17.37
CA ARG A 175 23.02 1.01 16.58
C ARG A 175 22.41 0.09 15.54
N GLY A 176 22.88 0.22 14.30
CA GLY A 176 22.37 -0.56 13.20
C GLY A 176 22.59 -2.03 13.47
N THR A 177 21.81 -2.85 12.79
CA THR A 177 22.06 -4.29 12.76
C THR A 177 22.47 -4.67 11.37
N GLN A 178 23.33 -5.68 11.24
CA GLN A 178 23.59 -6.28 9.94
C GLN A 178 22.26 -6.71 9.31
N TYR A 179 22.12 -6.46 8.01
CA TYR A 179 20.94 -6.82 7.27
C TYR A 179 20.90 -8.34 7.10
N HIS A 180 19.80 -8.94 7.55
CA HIS A 180 19.49 -10.34 7.28
C HIS A 180 18.14 -10.40 6.56
N GLY A 181 18.18 -10.66 5.26
CA GLY A 181 17.00 -10.81 4.41
C GLY A 181 17.38 -11.02 2.95
N ASN A 182 16.40 -11.10 2.06
CA ASN A 182 16.60 -11.53 0.68
C ASN A 182 16.63 -10.38 -0.33
N LEU A 183 16.60 -9.11 0.11
CA LEU A 183 16.62 -7.96 -0.80
C LEU A 183 18.01 -7.67 -1.40
N TYR A 184 19.05 -8.19 -0.76
CA TYR A 184 20.44 -7.97 -1.10
C TYR A 184 21.21 -9.29 -0.99
N ALA A 185 22.29 -9.40 -1.75
CA ALA A 185 23.17 -10.55 -1.73
C ALA A 185 23.84 -10.66 -0.33
N PRO A 186 23.87 -11.86 0.28
CA PRO A 186 24.36 -12.06 1.65
C PRO A 186 25.87 -11.81 1.80
N GLU A 187 26.62 -11.81 0.70
CA GLU A 187 28.07 -11.56 0.68
C GLU A 187 28.41 -10.09 0.95
N ILE A 188 27.42 -9.21 0.96
CA ILE A 188 27.61 -7.78 1.18
C ILE A 188 27.11 -7.43 2.57
N ASP A 189 28.02 -6.91 3.41
CA ASP A 189 27.76 -6.49 4.80
C ASP A 189 26.91 -5.21 4.88
N TYR A 190 25.70 -5.26 4.34
CA TYR A 190 24.73 -4.18 4.48
C TYR A 190 24.26 -4.07 5.93
N TRP A 191 24.01 -2.83 6.35
CA TRP A 191 23.46 -2.52 7.66
C TRP A 191 22.07 -1.90 7.52
N ILE A 192 21.19 -2.16 8.47
CA ILE A 192 19.90 -1.48 8.57
C ILE A 192 19.82 -0.66 9.84
N TYR A 193 19.27 0.54 9.69
CA TYR A 193 19.08 1.49 10.78
C TYR A 193 17.61 1.90 10.88
N PRO A 194 17.00 1.84 12.07
CA PRO A 194 15.59 2.16 12.23
C PRO A 194 15.32 3.64 11.97
N ILE A 195 14.25 3.94 11.23
CA ILE A 195 13.75 5.31 11.02
C ILE A 195 12.68 5.57 12.08
N PRO A 196 12.96 6.42 13.09
CA PRO A 196 12.01 6.64 14.18
C PRO A 196 10.77 7.39 13.69
N GLU A 197 9.60 6.88 14.05
CA GLU A 197 8.35 7.62 13.85
C GLU A 197 8.28 8.80 14.82
N LYS A 198 7.89 9.98 14.31
CA LYS A 198 7.68 11.16 15.16
C LYS A 198 6.73 10.80 16.30
N ASN A 199 7.13 11.13 17.54
CA ASN A 199 6.35 10.99 18.77
C ASN A 199 6.24 9.59 19.38
N GLN A 200 7.08 8.62 19.01
CA GLN A 200 7.22 7.41 19.84
C GLN A 200 7.95 7.80 21.14
N LYS A 201 7.19 8.03 22.21
CA LYS A 201 7.76 8.13 23.57
C LYS A 201 8.32 6.76 23.92
N LYS A 202 9.62 6.66 24.16
CA LYS A 202 10.25 5.45 24.70
C LYS A 202 9.70 5.24 26.12
N THR A 203 8.76 4.32 26.28
CA THR A 203 8.50 3.72 27.60
C THR A 203 9.63 2.75 27.87
N ALA A 204 10.34 2.90 28.99
CA ALA A 204 11.58 2.20 29.31
C ALA A 204 11.50 0.66 29.27
N ALA A 205 10.30 0.08 29.23
CA ALA A 205 10.07 -1.37 29.27
C ALA A 205 9.78 -2.02 27.91
N ILE A 206 9.59 -1.27 26.82
CA ILE A 206 9.16 -1.84 25.53
C ILE A 206 10.19 -1.51 24.46
N VAL A 207 10.83 -2.55 23.92
CA VAL A 207 11.71 -2.44 22.75
C VAL A 207 10.88 -1.86 21.61
N PRO A 208 11.27 -0.70 21.06
CA PRO A 208 10.50 -0.07 20.00
C PRO A 208 10.49 -0.96 18.77
N GLU A 209 9.29 -1.28 18.29
CA GLU A 209 9.13 -1.97 17.02
C GLU A 209 9.10 -0.94 15.89
N TYR A 210 10.09 -1.02 15.01
CA TYR A 210 10.21 -0.13 13.85
C TYR A 210 9.62 -0.81 12.60
N THR A 211 8.95 0.00 11.77
CA THR A 211 8.46 -0.45 10.47
C THR A 211 9.43 -0.10 9.36
N TYR A 212 10.09 1.05 9.42
CA TYR A 212 10.90 1.56 8.32
C TYR A 212 12.37 1.60 8.73
N TYR A 213 13.25 1.25 7.80
CA TYR A 213 14.68 1.18 8.01
C TYR A 213 15.43 1.79 6.83
N THR A 214 16.51 2.51 7.10
CA THR A 214 17.49 2.92 6.10
C THR A 214 18.49 1.77 5.91
N VAL A 215 18.79 1.42 4.67
CA VAL A 215 19.84 0.45 4.32
C VAL A 215 21.12 1.20 4.00
N LEU A 216 22.20 0.83 4.67
CA LEU A 216 23.54 1.38 4.48
C LEU A 216 24.47 0.34 3.90
N SER A 217 25.29 0.76 2.95
CA SER A 217 26.44 -0.03 2.49
C SER A 217 27.51 -0.18 3.58
N PRO A 218 28.47 -1.10 3.40
CA PRO A 218 29.65 -1.19 4.26
C PRO A 218 30.41 0.14 4.42
N TYR A 219 30.31 1.04 3.44
CA TYR A 219 30.94 2.37 3.45
C TYR A 219 30.09 3.46 4.10
N GLY A 220 28.92 3.12 4.66
CA GLY A 220 28.00 4.08 5.29
C GLY A 220 27.13 4.87 4.32
N GLU A 221 27.20 4.60 3.00
CA GLU A 221 26.32 5.24 2.01
C GLU A 221 24.89 4.69 2.10
N ILE A 222 23.89 5.55 1.95
CA ILE A 222 22.48 5.14 1.81
C ILE A 222 22.32 4.36 0.50
N LYS A 223 21.78 3.14 0.58
CA LYS A 223 21.42 2.33 -0.58
C LYS A 223 19.92 2.30 -0.84
N ASP A 224 19.11 2.24 0.21
CA ASP A 224 17.65 2.22 0.08
C ASP A 224 16.94 2.57 1.40
N VAL A 225 15.62 2.65 1.34
CA VAL A 225 14.72 2.58 2.50
C VAL A 225 13.82 1.36 2.34
N ILE A 226 13.73 0.54 3.37
CA ILE A 226 12.94 -0.69 3.37
C ILE A 226 11.87 -0.65 4.46
N ALA A 227 10.77 -1.34 4.22
CA ALA A 227 9.68 -1.54 5.17
C ALA A 227 9.65 -3.00 5.65
N LYS A 228 9.51 -3.19 6.96
CA LYS A 228 9.38 -4.49 7.60
C LYS A 228 7.95 -5.01 7.48
N LEU A 229 7.84 -6.25 7.01
CA LEU A 229 6.58 -6.95 6.76
C LEU A 229 6.12 -7.71 8.01
N MET A 230 4.83 -8.04 8.07
CA MET A 230 4.27 -8.82 9.19
C MET A 230 4.97 -10.17 9.38
N HIS A 231 5.38 -10.83 8.30
CA HIS A 231 6.11 -12.09 8.35
C HIS A 231 7.62 -11.92 8.61
N LYS A 232 8.08 -10.76 9.12
CA LYS A 232 9.51 -10.45 9.39
C LYS A 232 10.42 -10.29 8.17
N GLY A 233 9.86 -10.34 6.96
CA GLY A 233 10.57 -9.98 5.72
C GLY A 233 10.67 -8.47 5.53
N PHE A 234 11.27 -8.05 4.42
CA PHE A 234 11.39 -6.64 4.05
C PHE A 234 10.99 -6.42 2.60
N MET A 235 10.47 -5.23 2.31
CA MET A 235 10.23 -4.73 0.96
C MET A 235 10.88 -3.36 0.77
N LYS A 236 11.36 -3.09 -0.45
CA LYS A 236 11.91 -1.79 -0.84
C LYS A 236 10.80 -0.75 -0.94
N CYS A 237 11.12 0.48 -0.55
CA CYS A 237 10.25 1.62 -0.79
C CYS A 237 10.58 2.26 -2.13
N ASP A 238 9.57 2.86 -2.77
CA ASP A 238 9.79 3.52 -4.06
C ASP A 238 10.47 4.88 -3.85
N CYS A 239 11.59 5.13 -4.54
CA CYS A 239 12.08 6.50 -4.68
C CYS A 239 11.14 7.31 -5.57
N LYS A 240 10.67 8.45 -5.06
CA LYS A 240 9.95 9.50 -5.79
C LYS A 240 10.78 10.79 -5.73
N THR A 241 11.35 11.18 -6.87
CA THR A 241 12.12 12.43 -7.03
C THR A 241 11.22 13.67 -7.07
N LYS A 242 9.96 13.51 -7.50
CA LYS A 242 8.98 14.59 -7.38
C LYS A 242 8.72 14.82 -5.91
N ALA A 243 8.98 16.05 -5.43
CA ALA A 243 8.43 16.51 -4.17
C ALA A 243 6.95 16.11 -4.19
N PRO A 244 6.45 15.34 -3.20
CA PRO A 244 5.03 15.01 -3.15
C PRO A 244 4.33 16.33 -3.31
N LEU A 245 3.39 16.46 -4.28
CA LEU A 245 2.63 17.68 -4.50
C LEU A 245 2.19 18.14 -3.12
N VAL A 246 2.92 19.10 -2.57
CA VAL A 246 2.53 19.83 -1.40
C VAL A 246 1.49 20.69 -2.04
N VAL A 247 0.29 20.14 -2.20
CA VAL A 247 -0.92 20.93 -2.32
C VAL A 247 -0.74 21.89 -1.17
N SER A 248 -0.34 23.12 -1.48
CA SER A 248 -0.18 24.17 -0.51
C SER A 248 -1.58 24.30 0.05
N LEU A 249 -1.83 23.57 1.13
CA LEU A 249 -2.99 23.76 1.97
C LEU A 249 -2.70 25.09 2.65
N ASP A 250 -2.90 26.13 1.86
CA ASP A 250 -2.68 27.50 2.23
C ASP A 250 -3.41 27.76 3.55
N LYS A 251 -2.63 28.28 4.49
CA LYS A 251 -3.04 28.98 5.71
C LYS A 251 -3.96 28.21 6.68
N LYS A 252 -3.30 27.58 7.68
CA LYS A 252 -3.60 27.59 9.14
C LYS A 252 -5.03 27.40 9.68
N LYS A 253 -6.07 27.21 8.88
CA LYS A 253 -7.45 26.91 9.31
C LYS A 253 -7.79 25.47 8.95
N GLY A 254 -7.80 24.57 9.93
CA GLY A 254 -8.40 23.23 9.75
C GLY A 254 -7.71 22.07 10.45
N ASN A 255 -6.58 22.29 11.13
CA ASN A 255 -6.09 21.31 12.09
C ASN A 255 -6.77 21.55 13.42
N TYR A 256 -7.07 20.48 14.16
CA TYR A 256 -7.75 20.56 15.46
C TYR A 256 -6.81 20.06 16.55
N MET A 257 -6.73 20.76 17.68
CA MET A 257 -5.97 20.35 18.84
C MET A 257 -6.89 19.68 19.87
N CYS A 258 -6.79 18.36 20.00
CA CYS A 258 -7.54 17.59 20.97
C CYS A 258 -6.68 17.28 22.20
N GLY A 259 -6.65 18.20 23.15
CA GLY A 259 -5.73 18.15 24.29
C GLY A 259 -4.29 18.34 23.82
N THR A 260 -3.46 17.29 23.91
CA THR A 260 -2.07 17.34 23.41
C THR A 260 -1.90 16.77 22.00
N LYS A 261 -2.99 16.33 21.36
CA LYS A 261 -2.94 15.66 20.06
C LYS A 261 -3.42 16.59 18.94
N LEU A 262 -2.52 16.87 17.99
CA LEU A 262 -2.86 17.56 16.76
C LEU A 262 -3.50 16.58 15.76
N LEU A 263 -4.73 16.88 15.34
CA LEU A 263 -5.43 16.20 14.26
C LEU A 263 -5.32 17.04 13.00
N THR A 264 -4.72 16.47 11.94
CA THR A 264 -4.55 17.19 10.68
C THR A 264 -5.80 17.11 9.83
N LEU A 265 -6.16 18.21 9.14
CA LEU A 265 -7.31 18.24 8.24
C LEU A 265 -7.25 17.12 7.18
N LYS A 266 -6.05 16.87 6.63
CA LYS A 266 -5.81 15.80 5.65
C LYS A 266 -6.22 14.44 6.21
N PHE A 267 -5.85 14.15 7.45
CA PHE A 267 -6.22 12.88 8.09
C PHE A 267 -7.71 12.84 8.40
N MET A 268 -8.30 13.92 8.91
CA MET A 268 -9.73 13.99 9.19
C MET A 268 -10.57 13.80 7.91
N LYS A 269 -10.20 14.44 6.79
CA LYS A 269 -10.85 14.26 5.48
C LYS A 269 -10.83 12.80 5.02
N ARG A 270 -9.69 12.12 5.18
CA ARG A 270 -9.57 10.69 4.90
C ARG A 270 -10.47 9.86 5.82
N THR A 271 -10.53 10.17 7.11
CA THR A 271 -11.43 9.50 8.06
C THR A 271 -12.90 9.71 7.74
N ALA A 272 -13.29 10.91 7.31
CA ALA A 272 -14.66 11.22 6.89
C ALA A 272 -15.06 10.45 5.63
N LEU A 273 -14.15 10.39 4.65
CA LEU A 273 -14.34 9.57 3.45
C LEU A 273 -14.47 8.08 3.82
N HIS A 274 -13.62 7.59 4.72
CA HIS A 274 -13.72 6.22 5.24
C HIS A 274 -15.06 5.97 5.94
N ALA A 275 -15.51 6.90 6.79
CA ALA A 275 -16.81 6.82 7.45
C ALA A 275 -17.97 6.70 6.45
N LYS A 276 -17.93 7.47 5.37
CA LYS A 276 -18.91 7.43 4.27
C LYS A 276 -19.00 6.03 3.67
N ARG A 277 -17.84 5.46 3.34
CA ARG A 277 -17.76 4.12 2.74
C ARG A 277 -18.12 3.02 3.72
N TYR A 278 -17.74 3.16 4.99
CA TYR A 278 -18.07 2.21 6.04
C TYR A 278 -19.58 2.11 6.25
N LYS A 279 -20.28 3.26 6.31
CA LYS A 279 -21.76 3.29 6.43
C LYS A 279 -22.46 2.61 5.26
N GLN A 280 -21.94 2.76 4.03
CA GLN A 280 -22.53 2.15 2.83
C GLN A 280 -22.47 0.62 2.84
N ARG A 281 -21.51 0.02 3.57
CA ARG A 281 -21.26 -1.42 3.54
C ARG A 281 -21.73 -2.14 4.81
N SER A 282 -21.65 -1.48 5.95
CA SER A 282 -21.99 -2.11 7.22
C SER A 282 -23.49 -2.35 7.31
N LYS A 283 -23.89 -3.62 7.37
CA LYS A 283 -25.25 -4.03 7.76
C LYS A 283 -25.45 -4.00 9.28
N ARG A 284 -24.44 -3.62 10.07
CA ARG A 284 -24.52 -3.62 11.54
C ARG A 284 -25.16 -2.32 12.02
N TRP A 285 -26.39 -2.43 12.52
CA TRP A 285 -27.21 -1.30 12.96
C TRP A 285 -26.61 -0.50 14.13
N ASN A 286 -25.72 -1.11 14.93
CA ASN A 286 -25.13 -0.49 16.13
C ASN A 286 -23.68 -0.04 15.96
N ASP A 287 -23.21 0.05 14.72
CA ASP A 287 -21.83 0.43 14.40
C ASP A 287 -21.70 1.92 14.06
N PHE A 288 -20.46 2.39 13.84
CA PHE A 288 -20.21 3.74 13.37
C PHE A 288 -20.62 3.94 11.91
N PRO A 289 -20.92 5.18 11.48
CA PRO A 289 -21.03 6.41 12.29
C PRO A 289 -22.26 6.39 13.23
N LYS A 290 -22.12 6.96 14.44
CA LYS A 290 -23.18 7.00 15.46
C LYS A 290 -23.75 8.40 15.64
N PRO A 291 -25.03 8.58 16.00
CA PRO A 291 -25.59 9.91 16.27
C PRO A 291 -24.80 10.66 17.34
N TYR A 292 -24.48 11.93 17.09
CA TYR A 292 -23.72 12.76 18.02
C TYR A 292 -24.63 13.66 18.84
N ASN A 293 -24.63 13.46 20.17
CA ASN A 293 -25.46 14.21 21.13
C ASN A 293 -24.61 15.03 22.12
N GLY A 294 -23.36 15.37 21.76
CA GLY A 294 -22.45 16.11 22.64
C GLY A 294 -22.57 17.63 22.49
N PRO A 295 -21.62 18.39 23.06
CA PRO A 295 -21.56 19.84 22.92
C PRO A 295 -21.53 20.28 21.46
N GLY A 296 -22.30 21.33 21.13
CA GLY A 296 -22.42 21.85 19.77
C GLY A 296 -23.20 20.95 18.81
N SER A 297 -23.94 19.96 19.33
CA SER A 297 -24.71 19.04 18.50
C SER A 297 -25.83 19.74 17.71
N ARG A 298 -26.04 19.27 16.48
CA ARG A 298 -27.14 19.65 15.59
C ARG A 298 -27.85 18.40 15.07
N PRO A 299 -29.14 18.50 14.70
CA PRO A 299 -29.86 17.38 14.09
C PRO A 299 -29.12 16.82 12.87
N GLY A 300 -29.05 15.49 12.76
CA GLY A 300 -28.39 14.80 11.64
C GLY A 300 -26.88 14.61 11.77
N GLN A 301 -26.25 15.16 12.81
CA GLN A 301 -24.83 14.94 13.06
C GLN A 301 -24.54 13.52 13.54
N SER A 302 -23.42 12.98 13.07
CA SER A 302 -22.87 11.72 13.54
C SER A 302 -21.40 11.87 13.87
N TYR A 303 -20.87 10.99 14.71
CA TYR A 303 -19.45 10.94 15.01
C TYR A 303 -18.82 9.62 14.55
N PHE A 304 -17.55 9.68 14.18
CA PHE A 304 -16.77 8.54 13.71
C PHE A 304 -15.36 8.53 14.33
N PRO A 305 -14.86 7.37 14.81
CA PRO A 305 -13.63 7.32 15.57
C PRO A 305 -12.40 7.64 14.71
N ILE A 306 -11.46 8.34 15.34
CA ILE A 306 -10.14 8.66 14.80
C ILE A 306 -9.12 7.80 15.53
N LEU A 307 -8.54 6.84 14.82
CA LEU A 307 -7.51 5.98 15.41
C LEU A 307 -6.15 6.68 15.36
N ALA A 308 -5.25 6.23 16.23
CA ALA A 308 -3.87 6.67 16.20
C ALA A 308 -3.15 6.13 14.95
N LYS A 309 -2.00 6.74 14.63
CA LYS A 309 -1.07 6.28 13.58
C LYS A 309 -1.65 6.23 12.15
N GLY A 310 -2.77 6.89 11.88
CA GLY A 310 -3.37 6.91 10.54
C GLY A 310 -4.32 5.75 10.27
N ASN A 311 -4.55 4.87 11.24
CA ASN A 311 -5.41 3.70 11.08
C ASN A 311 -6.87 4.11 10.87
N PHE A 312 -7.63 3.27 10.18
CA PHE A 312 -9.07 3.42 10.04
C PHE A 312 -9.82 2.42 10.90
N TYR A 313 -11.06 2.78 11.22
CA TYR A 313 -11.96 1.91 11.97
C TYR A 313 -12.48 0.79 11.07
N ILE A 314 -12.27 -0.47 11.48
CA ILE A 314 -12.63 -1.66 10.70
C ILE A 314 -13.78 -2.47 11.32
N GLY A 315 -14.48 -1.92 12.31
CA GLY A 315 -15.49 -2.66 13.06
C GLY A 315 -14.86 -3.45 14.21
N SER A 316 -15.00 -2.98 15.45
CA SER A 316 -14.49 -3.70 16.61
C SER A 316 -15.40 -3.51 17.81
N VAL A 317 -15.90 -4.62 18.35
CA VAL A 317 -16.70 -4.63 19.58
C VAL A 317 -15.78 -4.35 20.76
N GLY A 318 -16.16 -3.40 21.63
CA GLY A 318 -15.50 -3.17 22.92
C GLY A 318 -14.28 -2.23 22.94
N ARG A 319 -13.76 -1.78 21.79
CA ARG A 319 -12.65 -0.79 21.81
C ARG A 319 -13.13 0.59 22.25
N LYS A 320 -12.49 1.16 23.27
CA LYS A 320 -12.73 2.53 23.71
C LYS A 320 -11.90 3.49 22.85
N PHE A 321 -12.57 4.35 22.09
CA PHE A 321 -11.94 5.41 21.30
C PHE A 321 -11.95 6.73 22.05
N LYS A 322 -10.85 7.48 21.95
CA LYS A 322 -10.68 8.77 22.63
C LYS A 322 -10.99 9.98 21.73
N TYR A 323 -10.75 9.88 20.43
CA TYR A 323 -10.87 11.00 19.49
C TYR A 323 -11.86 10.64 18.38
N PHE A 324 -12.68 11.61 17.98
CA PHE A 324 -13.71 11.43 16.96
C PHE A 324 -13.80 12.66 16.07
N ILE A 325 -14.13 12.44 14.79
CA ILE A 325 -14.65 13.51 13.93
C ILE A 325 -16.17 13.56 14.11
N VAL A 326 -16.73 14.76 14.08
CA VAL A 326 -18.17 14.97 13.93
C VAL A 326 -18.43 15.40 12.49
N ILE A 327 -19.38 14.71 11.86
CA ILE A 327 -19.72 14.82 10.45
C ILE A 327 -21.22 15.04 10.28
N ASN A 328 -21.59 15.82 9.27
CA ASN A 328 -22.99 15.99 8.89
C ASN A 328 -23.51 14.83 8.02
N SER A 329 -24.77 14.90 7.58
CA SER A 329 -25.39 13.89 6.71
C SER A 329 -24.67 13.66 5.38
N ASN A 330 -23.91 14.64 4.90
CA ASN A 330 -23.11 14.58 3.67
C ASN A 330 -21.69 14.03 3.89
N PHE A 331 -21.35 13.65 5.14
CA PHE A 331 -20.00 13.27 5.56
C PHE A 331 -18.97 14.40 5.47
N GLU A 332 -19.42 15.65 5.51
CA GLU A 332 -18.53 16.80 5.65
C GLU A 332 -18.17 16.96 7.12
N ILE A 333 -16.92 17.31 7.38
CA ILE A 333 -16.40 17.48 8.74
C ILE A 333 -16.84 18.84 9.26
N GLU A 334 -17.53 18.84 10.39
CA GLU A 334 -17.88 20.09 11.08
C GLU A 334 -16.84 20.43 12.15
N PHE A 335 -16.48 19.46 12.99
CA PHE A 335 -15.46 19.64 14.03
C PHE A 335 -14.91 18.29 14.53
N ALA A 336 -13.94 18.34 15.44
CA ALA A 336 -13.44 17.17 16.17
C ALA A 336 -13.79 17.24 17.65
N VAL A 337 -13.95 16.08 18.28
CA VAL A 337 -14.20 15.95 19.71
C VAL A 337 -13.29 14.90 20.34
N MET A 338 -13.03 15.07 21.62
CA MET A 338 -12.40 14.04 22.44
C MET A 338 -13.32 13.59 23.57
N LYS A 339 -13.31 12.29 23.86
CA LYS A 339 -14.03 11.70 24.98
C LYS A 339 -13.18 11.84 26.26
N THR A 340 -13.80 12.39 27.30
CA THR A 340 -13.26 12.54 28.67
C THR A 340 -14.14 11.75 29.64
N PRO A 341 -13.76 11.61 30.93
CA PRO A 341 -14.63 11.03 31.94
C PRO A 341 -15.98 11.75 32.09
N GLU A 342 -16.00 13.07 31.87
CA GLU A 342 -17.18 13.94 32.01
C GLU A 342 -18.08 13.95 30.76
N GLY A 343 -17.63 13.38 29.64
CA GLY A 343 -18.39 13.35 28.39
C GLY A 343 -17.55 13.60 27.15
N TYR A 344 -18.04 14.46 26.26
CA TYR A 344 -17.30 14.89 25.07
C TYR A 344 -16.86 16.35 25.23
N LYS A 345 -15.63 16.65 24.82
CA LYS A 345 -15.08 18.01 24.76
C LYS A 345 -14.71 18.34 23.31
N LEU A 346 -15.06 19.54 22.86
CA LEU A 346 -14.63 20.07 21.56
C LEU A 346 -13.10 20.17 21.52
N CYS A 347 -12.53 19.90 20.36
CA CYS A 347 -11.13 20.18 20.09
C CYS A 347 -10.98 21.61 19.55
N ASP A 348 -9.88 22.26 19.92
CA ASP A 348 -9.60 23.66 19.60
C ASP A 348 -9.10 23.84 18.15
#